data_AF-A0A075FSD8-F1
#
_entry.id   AF-A0A075FSD8-F1
#
_cell.length_a   1.000
_cell.length_b   1.000
_cell.length_c   1.000
_cell.angle_alpha   90.00
_cell.angle_beta   90.00
_cell.angle_gamma   90.00
#
_symmetry.space_group_name_H-M   'P 1'
#
loop_
_entity.id
_entity.type
_entity.pdbx_description
1 polymer ?
#
loop_
_entity_poly.entity_id
_entity_poly.type
_entity_poly.pdbx_seq_one_letter_code
_entity_poly.pdbx_strand_id
1 'polypeptide(L)'
;MHIDDVVQANISAMGSSINHKFLNVGSGLPISILDLANLIIDASGLSLKPTHGPELSGDVRSTQADTQLIRKLLNWEPKTVLSDWLTTIISNKDFQDI
;
A
#
# COMPACT_ATOMS: atom_id res chain seq x y z
N MET A 1 0.32 0.20 0.12
CA MET A 1 1.44 0.06 -0.83
C MET A 1 2.69 0.58 -0.15
N HIS A 2 3.82 -0.10 -0.32
CA HIS A 2 5.09 0.28 0.30
C HIS A 2 5.85 1.30 -0.55
N ILE A 3 6.70 2.12 0.08
CA ILE A 3 7.46 3.17 -0.61
C ILE A 3 8.45 2.60 -1.62
N ASP A 4 9.11 1.49 -1.30
CA ASP A 4 10.08 0.87 -2.20
C ASP A 4 9.42 0.40 -3.51
N ASP A 5 8.18 -0.09 -3.45
CA ASP A 5 7.44 -0.47 -4.65
C ASP A 5 7.22 0.74 -5.58
N VAL A 6 6.91 1.90 -4.99
CA VAL A 6 6.72 3.17 -5.73
C VAL A 6 8.05 3.66 -6.31
N VAL A 7 9.15 3.55 -5.58
CA VAL A 7 10.48 3.88 -6.08
C VAL A 7 10.83 2.99 -7.27
N GLN A 8 10.61 1.67 -7.17
CA GLN A 8 10.86 0.74 -8.28
C GLN A 8 9.98 1.02 -9.50
N ALA A 9 8.73 1.45 -9.30
CA ALA A 9 7.85 1.85 -10.41
C ALA A 9 8.43 3.06 -11.17
N ASN A 10 8.90 4.07 -10.45
CA ASN A 10 9.52 5.25 -11.04
C ASN A 10 10.85 4.94 -11.74
N ILE A 11 11.71 4.11 -11.15
CA ILE A 11 12.95 3.66 -11.78
C ILE A 11 12.65 2.90 -13.09
N SER A 12 11.64 2.02 -13.06
CA SER A 12 11.20 1.26 -14.24
C SER A 12 10.69 2.19 -15.34
N ALA A 13 9.90 3.22 -14.97
CA ALA A 13 9.40 4.21 -15.92
C ALA A 13 10.54 5.06 -16.52
N MET A 14 11.46 5.54 -15.67
CA MET A 14 12.62 6.34 -16.07
C MET A 14 13.54 5.60 -17.05
N GLY A 15 13.74 4.30 -16.86
CA GLY A 15 14.54 3.47 -17.76
C GLY A 15 13.81 3.00 -19.03
N SER A 16 12.52 3.31 -19.18
CA SER A 16 11.71 2.84 -20.30
C SER A 16 11.72 3.79 -21.49
N SER A 17 11.40 3.28 -22.68
CA SER A 17 11.18 4.10 -23.88
C SER A 17 9.73 4.61 -24.01
N ILE A 18 8.92 4.48 -22.95
CA ILE A 18 7.48 4.74 -22.99
C ILE A 18 7.23 6.23 -22.77
N ASN A 19 6.58 6.85 -23.75
CA ASN A 19 6.24 8.27 -23.72
C ASN A 19 4.73 8.49 -23.66
N HIS A 20 4.32 9.58 -23.00
CA HIS A 20 2.93 10.07 -22.95
C HIS A 20 1.91 9.01 -22.47
N LYS A 21 2.19 8.37 -21.33
CA LYS A 21 1.28 7.43 -20.66
C LYS A 21 1.03 7.82 -19.21
N PHE A 22 -0.19 7.53 -18.76
CA PHE A 22 -0.56 7.59 -17.35
C PHE A 22 -0.58 6.17 -16.80
N LEU A 23 0.21 5.92 -15.76
CA LEU A 23 0.37 4.60 -15.15
C LEU A 23 -0.01 4.71 -13.69
N ASN A 24 -1.03 3.96 -13.27
CA ASN A 24 -1.38 3.87 -11.85
C ASN A 24 -0.35 2.99 -11.15
N VAL A 25 0.22 3.50 -10.07
CA VAL A 25 1.05 2.74 -9.16
C VAL A 25 0.18 2.38 -7.96
N GLY A 26 0.10 1.09 -7.63
CA GLY A 26 -0.82 0.59 -6.61
C GLY A 26 -0.60 -0.90 -6.33
N SER A 27 -1.16 -1.40 -5.22
CA SER A 27 -1.23 -2.85 -4.95
C SER A 27 -2.20 -3.57 -5.89
N GLY A 28 -3.23 -2.86 -6.38
CA GLY A 28 -4.40 -3.46 -7.04
C GLY A 28 -5.32 -4.23 -6.08
N LEU A 29 -4.95 -4.32 -4.80
CA LEU A 29 -5.68 -5.02 -3.75
C LEU A 29 -6.25 -3.98 -2.76
N PRO A 30 -7.58 -3.88 -2.62
CA PRO A 30 -8.18 -3.00 -1.63
C PRO A 30 -8.05 -3.58 -0.22
N ILE A 31 -8.05 -2.71 0.79
CA ILE A 31 -8.14 -3.08 2.21
C ILE A 31 -9.08 -2.11 2.91
N SER A 32 -9.94 -2.62 3.80
CA SER A 32 -10.80 -1.74 4.61
C SER A 32 -10.02 -1.13 5.78
N ILE A 33 -10.50 0.00 6.31
CA ILE A 33 -9.92 0.62 7.50
C ILE A 33 -9.97 -0.36 8.70
N LEU A 34 -11.06 -1.13 8.81
CA LEU A 34 -11.23 -2.11 9.88
C LEU A 34 -10.22 -3.26 9.77
N ASP A 35 -10.01 -3.79 8.57
CA ASP A 35 -9.02 -4.87 8.33
C ASP A 35 -7.61 -4.38 8.61
N LEU A 36 -7.27 -3.17 8.16
CA LEU A 36 -5.98 -2.56 8.44
C LEU A 36 -5.76 -2.37 9.95
N ALA A 37 -6.77 -1.88 10.68
CA ALA A 37 -6.69 -1.70 12.13
C ALA A 37 -6.47 -3.05 12.84
N ASN A 38 -7.18 -4.10 12.44
CA ASN A 38 -7.00 -5.43 13.01
C ASN A 38 -5.61 -6.00 12.72
N LEU A 39 -5.08 -5.85 11.50
CA LEU A 39 -3.71 -6.27 11.17
C LEU A 39 -2.66 -5.58 12.05
N ILE A 40 -2.84 -4.29 12.34
CA ILE A 40 -1.95 -3.53 13.22
C ILE A 40 -2.06 -4.03 14.66
N ILE A 41 -3.27 -4.27 15.16
CA ILE A 41 -3.51 -4.81 16.51
C ILE A 41 -2.85 -6.18 16.66
N ASP A 42 -3.06 -7.08 15.70
CA ASP A 42 -2.46 -8.42 15.69
C ASP A 42 -0.93 -8.34 15.67
N ALA A 43 -0.36 -7.51 14.79
CA ALA A 43 1.09 -7.32 14.70
C ALA A 43 1.71 -6.69 15.96
N SER A 44 0.93 -5.92 16.72
CA SER A 44 1.38 -5.29 17.98
C SER A 44 1.42 -6.25 19.17
N GLY A 45 0.68 -7.37 19.10
CA GLY A 45 0.50 -8.28 20.23
C GLY A 45 -0.29 -7.68 21.41
N LEU A 46 -0.93 -6.53 21.23
CA LEU A 46 -1.73 -5.86 22.25
C LEU A 46 -3.19 -6.31 22.21
N SER A 47 -3.83 -6.35 23.38
CA SER A 47 -5.27 -6.60 23.49
C SER A 47 -6.07 -5.31 23.31
N LEU A 48 -6.17 -4.82 22.07
CA LEU A 48 -6.90 -3.59 21.70
C LEU A 48 -8.19 -3.89 20.92
N LYS A 49 -9.07 -2.89 20.81
CA LYS A 49 -10.26 -2.93 19.96
C LYS A 49 -10.41 -1.62 19.18
N PRO A 50 -10.76 -1.65 17.88
CA PRO A 50 -11.05 -0.44 17.12
C PRO A 50 -12.28 0.29 17.68
N THR A 51 -12.23 1.62 17.70
CA THR A 51 -13.36 2.49 18.04
C THR A 51 -13.87 3.18 16.76
N HIS A 52 -15.18 3.17 16.54
CA HIS A 52 -15.78 3.80 15.37
C HIS A 52 -16.14 5.26 15.64
N GLY A 53 -15.79 6.14 14.71
CA GLY A 53 -16.18 7.55 14.70
C GLY A 53 -17.16 7.87 13.55
N PRO A 54 -17.64 9.12 13.47
CA PRO A 54 -18.45 9.56 12.34
C PRO A 54 -17.64 9.56 11.04
N GLU A 55 -18.33 9.35 9.90
CA GLU A 55 -17.72 9.51 8.57
C GLU A 55 -17.26 10.96 8.36
N LEU A 56 -16.12 11.15 7.69
CA LEU A 56 -15.64 12.47 7.30
C LEU A 56 -16.32 12.92 6.00
N SER A 57 -16.79 14.16 5.97
CA SER A 57 -17.40 14.73 4.76
C SER A 57 -16.35 14.85 3.65
N GLY A 58 -16.65 14.28 2.49
CA GLY A 58 -15.76 14.28 1.32
C GLY A 58 -14.85 13.05 1.20
N ASP A 59 -14.83 12.15 2.19
CA ASP A 59 -14.07 10.92 2.09
C ASP A 59 -14.64 9.96 1.03
N VAL A 60 -13.74 9.40 0.22
CA VAL A 60 -14.07 8.37 -0.75
C VAL A 60 -14.24 7.02 -0.03
N ARG A 61 -15.37 6.33 -0.25
CA ARG A 61 -15.68 5.05 0.41
C ARG A 61 -14.70 3.92 0.07
N SER A 62 -14.19 3.87 -1.16
CA SER A 62 -13.27 2.84 -1.61
C SER A 62 -12.43 3.36 -2.76
N THR A 63 -11.13 3.04 -2.75
CA THR A 63 -10.21 3.32 -3.83
C THR A 63 -9.43 2.05 -4.18
N GLN A 64 -9.26 1.80 -5.46
CA GLN A 64 -8.49 0.66 -5.96
C GLN A 64 -7.79 1.07 -7.26
N ALA A 65 -6.47 0.90 -7.27
CA ALA A 65 -5.68 1.19 -8.46
C ALA A 65 -5.81 0.05 -9.49
N ASP A 66 -6.23 0.38 -10.71
CA ASP A 66 -6.07 -0.54 -11.84
C ASP A 66 -4.61 -0.52 -12.30
N THR A 67 -3.90 -1.64 -12.08
CA THR A 67 -2.47 -1.80 -12.38
C THR A 67 -2.21 -2.57 -13.68
N GLN A 68 -3.25 -2.89 -14.47
CA GLN A 68 -3.09 -3.68 -15.69
C GLN A 68 -2.13 -3.02 -16.68
N LEU A 69 -2.22 -1.70 -16.85
CA LEU A 69 -1.42 -0.98 -17.84
C LEU A 69 0.06 -0.92 -17.45
N ILE A 70 0.39 -0.65 -16.18
CA ILE A 70 1.79 -0.60 -15.72
C ILE A 70 2.44 -1.98 -15.77
N ARG A 71 1.70 -3.04 -15.43
CA ARG A 71 2.15 -4.43 -15.57
C ARG A 71 2.48 -4.76 -17.03
N LYS A 72 1.57 -4.42 -17.94
CA LYS A 72 1.76 -4.67 -19.38
C LYS A 72 2.94 -3.91 -19.98
N LEU A 73 3.12 -2.65 -19.58
CA LEU A 73 4.04 -1.73 -20.23
C LEU A 73 5.44 -1.74 -19.62
N LEU A 74 5.54 -1.83 -18.29
CA LEU A 74 6.82 -1.77 -17.58
C LEU A 74 7.24 -3.12 -17.00
N ASN A 75 6.43 -4.17 -17.15
CA ASN A 75 6.64 -5.45 -16.45
C ASN A 75 6.85 -5.25 -14.94
N TRP A 76 6.20 -4.24 -14.38
CA TRP A 76 6.29 -3.88 -12.97
C TRP A 76 5.08 -4.42 -12.22
N GLU A 77 5.33 -4.93 -11.01
CA GLU A 77 4.31 -5.23 -10.03
C GLU A 77 4.85 -4.95 -8.62
N PRO A 78 3.98 -4.59 -7.65
CA PRO A 78 4.39 -4.40 -6.26
C PRO A 78 4.84 -5.73 -5.67
N LYS A 79 5.91 -5.70 -4.88
CA LYS A 79 6.50 -6.90 -4.26
C LYS A 79 6.22 -6.99 -2.77
N THR A 80 5.87 -5.87 -2.14
CA THR A 80 5.66 -5.83 -0.70
C THR A 80 4.21 -6.23 -0.35
N VAL A 81 4.07 -7.31 0.41
CA VAL A 81 2.79 -7.70 1.00
C VAL A 81 2.57 -6.88 2.27
N LEU A 82 1.42 -6.20 2.37
CA LEU A 82 1.14 -5.28 3.46
C LEU A 82 1.17 -5.95 4.84
N SER A 83 0.59 -7.14 4.98
CA SER A 83 0.59 -7.90 6.23
C SER A 83 2.00 -8.22 6.70
N ASP A 84 2.83 -8.74 5.80
CA ASP A 84 4.20 -9.19 6.12
C ASP A 84 5.06 -8.01 6.55
N TRP A 85 4.91 -6.88 5.86
CA TRP A 85 5.60 -5.65 6.21
C TRP A 85 5.12 -5.09 7.56
N LEU A 86 3.81 -5.02 7.81
CA LEU A 86 3.27 -4.55 9.10
C LEU A 86 3.73 -5.42 10.27
N THR A 87 3.69 -6.75 10.11
CA THR A 87 4.21 -7.69 11.11
C THR A 87 5.69 -7.42 11.38
N THR A 88 6.50 -7.30 10.32
CA THR A 88 7.94 -7.05 10.45
C THR A 88 8.22 -5.75 11.18
N ILE A 89 7.63 -4.63 10.73
CA ILE A 89 7.96 -3.29 11.25
C ILE A 89 7.47 -3.12 12.70
N ILE A 90 6.29 -3.63 13.03
CA ILE A 90 5.68 -3.47 14.36
C ILE A 90 6.32 -4.43 15.37
N SER A 91 6.46 -5.72 15.01
CA SER A 91 7.03 -6.71 15.93
C SER A 91 8.51 -6.45 16.22
N ASN A 92 9.28 -5.99 15.24
CA ASN A 92 10.68 -5.63 15.43
C ASN A 92 10.87 -4.25 16.06
N LYS A 93 9.79 -3.47 16.21
CA LYS A 93 9.83 -2.06 16.62
C LYS A 93 10.81 -1.23 15.76
N ASP A 94 10.90 -1.58 14.49
CA ASP A 94 11.80 -0.94 13.52
C ASP A 94 11.15 0.32 12.95
N PHE A 95 10.77 1.22 13.85
CA PHE A 95 10.21 2.52 13.48
C PHE A 95 11.40 3.44 13.25
N GLN A 96 11.69 3.77 12.00
CA GLN A 96 12.67 4.83 11.73
C GLN A 96 12.08 6.16 12.21
N ASP A 97 12.84 6.90 13.01
CA ASP A 97 12.53 8.29 13.32
C ASP A 97 12.59 9.08 12.00
N ILE A 98 11.46 9.69 11.62
CA ILE A 98 11.35 10.59 10.46
C ILE A 98 11.61 12.02 10.90
#